data_AF-A0A3S4CBB9-F1
#
_entry.id   AF-A0A3S4CBB9-F1
#
_cell.length_a   1.000
_cell.length_b   1.000
_cell.length_c   1.000
_cell.angle_alpha   90.00
_cell.angle_beta   90.00
_cell.angle_gamma   90.00
#
_symmetry.space_group_name_H-M   'P 1'
#
loop_
_entity.id
_entity.type
_entity.pdbx_description
1 polymer ?
#
loop_
_entity_poly.entity_id
_entity_poly.type
_entity_poly.pdbx_seq_one_letter_code
_entity_poly.pdbx_strand_id
1 'polypeptide(L)'
;MAEIIELKATDLAAMLCSRVCHDLINPIGAIGNGLEVLTDPGQTEMAEGARDLIASAAKQSRAKLEFARLAYGASSTSGTDIDTRECERVARILFEIEKADLEWNVPLILLPKHKAKLFMNMLLIAAGSVPRGGQVTASITGPAGEEKFEFTSKSDPEKRQKTLIPSGSAGLLSGIPDEGFVDARGIQPFYTGVLARMTDMEIAIGIENDQFFFTATPKPAEKTEEAAE
;
A
#
# COMPACT_ATOMS: atom_id res chain seq x y z
N MET A 1 -12.71 -12.30 24.33
CA MET A 1 -12.52 -11.85 22.94
C MET A 1 -11.55 -10.69 23.00
N ALA A 2 -10.48 -10.70 22.21
CA ALA A 2 -9.57 -9.57 22.18
C ALA A 2 -10.27 -8.37 21.54
N GLU A 3 -10.12 -7.19 22.14
CA GLU A 3 -10.80 -5.96 21.72
C GLU A 3 -10.00 -5.29 20.61
N ILE A 4 -10.69 -4.75 19.60
CA ILE A 4 -10.06 -4.00 18.52
C ILE A 4 -9.45 -2.73 19.11
N ILE A 5 -8.18 -2.46 18.81
CA ILE A 5 -7.54 -1.21 19.20
C ILE A 5 -8.18 -0.07 18.42
N GLU A 6 -8.73 0.90 19.14
CA GLU A 6 -9.17 2.17 18.58
C GLU A 6 -8.12 3.26 18.81
N LEU A 7 -7.56 3.78 17.72
CA LEU A 7 -6.68 4.95 17.78
C LEU A 7 -7.53 6.22 17.79
N LYS A 8 -7.17 7.18 18.65
CA LYS A 8 -7.74 8.53 18.57
C LYS A 8 -7.38 9.14 17.22
N ALA A 9 -8.26 10.00 16.69
CA ALA A 9 -8.05 10.67 15.41
C ALA A 9 -6.70 11.41 15.32
N THR A 10 -6.25 12.03 16.41
CA THR A 10 -4.95 12.71 16.51
C THR A 10 -3.78 11.74 16.36
N ASP A 11 -3.88 10.55 16.95
CA ASP A 11 -2.82 9.55 16.94
C ASP A 11 -2.73 8.87 15.57
N LEU A 12 -3.89 8.54 14.97
CA LEU A 12 -3.97 8.05 13.60
C LEU A 12 -3.34 9.05 12.62
N ALA A 13 -3.68 10.33 12.73
CA ALA A 13 -3.10 11.39 11.89
C ALA A 13 -1.58 11.50 12.08
N ALA A 14 -1.11 11.53 13.33
CA ALA A 14 0.32 11.60 13.63
C ALA A 14 1.12 10.40 13.09
N MET A 15 0.57 9.19 13.22
CA MET A 15 1.21 7.97 12.73
C MET A 15 1.24 7.90 11.20
N LEU A 16 0.16 8.30 10.51
CA LEU A 16 0.14 8.40 9.05
C LEU A 16 1.13 9.46 8.53
N CYS A 17 1.20 10.62 9.19
CA CYS A 17 2.21 11.63 8.88
C CYS A 17 3.63 11.07 9.08
N SER A 18 3.87 10.40 10.20
CA SER A 18 5.18 9.78 10.49
C SER A 18 5.57 8.75 9.44
N ARG A 19 4.62 7.93 8.97
CA ARG A 19 4.85 6.96 7.90
C ARG A 19 5.25 7.62 6.59
N VAL A 20 4.52 8.64 6.14
CA VAL A 20 4.84 9.37 4.90
C VAL A 20 6.20 10.06 5.01
N CYS A 21 6.49 10.71 6.15
CA CYS A 21 7.79 11.32 6.39
C CYS A 21 8.93 10.28 6.37
N HIS A 22 8.77 9.16 7.06
CA HIS A 22 9.76 8.08 7.07
C HIS A 22 10.08 7.58 5.66
N ASP A 23 9.06 7.36 4.84
CA ASP A 23 9.24 6.80 3.50
C ASP A 23 9.97 7.77 2.54
N LEU A 24 9.84 9.09 2.79
CA LEU A 24 10.39 10.16 1.96
C LEU A 24 11.72 10.74 2.46
N ILE A 25 12.03 10.66 3.77
CA ILE A 25 13.26 11.24 4.34
C ILE A 25 14.51 10.72 3.64
N ASN A 26 14.61 9.40 3.44
CA ASN A 26 15.81 8.80 2.85
C ASN A 26 16.06 9.24 1.40
N PRO A 27 15.10 9.11 0.45
CA PRO A 27 15.35 9.56 -0.91
C PRO A 27 15.49 11.09 -1.00
N ILE A 28 14.80 11.89 -0.19
CA ILE A 28 15.03 13.35 -0.17
C ILE A 28 16.45 13.68 0.33
N GLY A 29 16.94 13.00 1.37
CA GLY A 29 18.31 13.17 1.87
C GLY A 29 19.36 12.78 0.83
N ALA A 30 19.13 11.71 0.07
CA ALA A 30 20.03 11.29 -1.01
C ALA A 30 20.18 12.34 -2.12
N ILE A 31 19.11 13.08 -2.44
CA ILE A 31 19.19 14.22 -3.36
C ILE A 31 20.12 15.30 -2.80
N GLY A 32 19.98 15.65 -1.52
CA GLY A 32 20.85 16.61 -0.83
C GLY A 32 22.32 16.19 -0.88
N ASN A 33 22.62 14.95 -0.51
CA ASN A 33 23.98 14.41 -0.54
C ASN A 33 24.58 14.46 -1.96
N GLY A 34 23.81 14.12 -2.99
CA GLY A 34 24.28 14.21 -4.37
C GLY A 34 24.58 15.66 -4.80
N LEU A 35 23.79 16.63 -4.36
CA LEU A 35 24.03 18.06 -4.63
C LEU A 35 25.29 18.57 -3.90
N GLU A 36 25.56 18.10 -2.69
CA GLU A 36 26.80 18.42 -1.97
C GLU A 36 28.03 17.92 -2.75
N VAL A 37 28.01 16.68 -3.25
CA VAL A 37 29.10 16.14 -4.09
C VAL A 37 29.30 16.96 -5.36
N LEU A 38 28.22 17.40 -6.01
CA LEU A 38 28.30 18.21 -7.23
C LEU A 38 28.82 19.63 -7.01
N THR A 39 28.70 20.16 -5.79
CA THR A 39 29.20 21.51 -5.45
C THR A 39 30.62 21.50 -4.91
N ASP A 40 31.16 20.34 -4.52
CA ASP A 40 32.54 20.19 -4.03
C ASP A 40 33.55 20.11 -5.20
N PRO A 41 34.42 21.11 -5.39
CA PRO A 41 35.45 21.09 -6.43
C PRO A 41 36.47 19.95 -6.28
N GLY A 42 36.56 19.35 -5.09
CA GLY A 42 37.44 18.21 -4.78
C GLY A 42 36.86 16.84 -5.17
N GLN A 43 35.58 16.75 -5.56
CA GLN A 43 34.89 15.49 -5.85
C GLN A 43 34.42 15.36 -7.32
N THR A 44 35.13 16.00 -8.25
CA THR A 44 34.77 16.04 -9.68
C THR A 44 34.65 14.64 -10.31
N GLU A 45 35.46 13.68 -9.87
CA GLU A 45 35.40 12.28 -10.34
C GLU A 45 34.11 11.56 -9.90
N MET A 46 33.42 12.05 -8.87
CA MET A 46 32.17 11.47 -8.35
C MET A 46 30.91 12.12 -8.94
N ALA A 47 31.06 13.12 -9.81
CA ALA A 47 29.94 13.91 -10.32
C ALA A 47 28.92 13.09 -11.12
N GLU A 48 29.36 12.06 -11.85
CA GLU A 48 28.45 11.16 -12.58
C GLU A 48 27.59 10.33 -11.61
N GLY A 49 28.23 9.67 -10.63
CA GLY A 49 27.52 8.89 -9.61
C GLY A 49 26.57 9.75 -8.76
N ALA A 50 26.92 11.01 -8.50
CA ALA A 50 26.04 11.96 -7.82
C ALA A 50 24.79 12.30 -8.64
N ARG A 51 24.92 12.46 -9.97
CA ARG A 51 23.76 12.68 -10.87
C ARG A 51 22.84 11.47 -10.89
N ASP A 52 23.40 10.26 -10.94
CA ASP A 52 22.62 9.02 -10.89
C ASP A 52 21.89 8.86 -9.56
N LEU A 53 22.58 9.18 -8.45
CA LEU A 53 21.98 9.18 -7.11
C LEU A 53 20.80 10.14 -7.04
N ILE A 54 20.96 11.39 -7.50
CA ILE A 54 19.90 12.40 -7.54
C ILE A 54 18.72 11.90 -8.39
N ALA A 55 18.98 11.39 -9.60
CA ALA A 55 17.94 10.94 -10.51
C ALA A 55 17.14 9.77 -9.92
N SER A 56 17.82 8.76 -9.37
CA SER A 56 17.19 7.62 -8.70
C SER A 56 16.39 8.05 -7.47
N ALA A 57 16.94 8.94 -6.64
CA ALA A 57 16.30 9.42 -5.43
C ALA A 57 15.08 10.33 -5.73
N ALA A 58 15.14 11.15 -6.77
CA ALA A 58 14.01 11.93 -7.27
C ALA A 58 12.88 11.02 -7.78
N LYS A 59 13.24 9.97 -8.54
CA LYS A 59 12.28 8.96 -9.01
C LYS A 59 11.57 8.29 -7.83
N GLN A 60 12.33 7.85 -6.82
CA GLN A 60 11.78 7.23 -5.61
C GLN A 60 10.86 8.18 -4.83
N SER A 61 11.30 9.42 -4.62
CA SER A 61 10.51 10.42 -3.89
C SER A 61 9.18 10.70 -4.59
N ARG A 62 9.20 10.88 -5.92
CA ARG A 62 8.01 11.11 -6.73
C ARG A 62 7.03 9.95 -6.63
N ALA A 63 7.52 8.72 -6.85
CA ALA A 63 6.67 7.52 -6.83
C ALA A 63 5.96 7.34 -5.48
N LYS A 64 6.72 7.45 -4.38
CA LYS A 64 6.17 7.35 -3.02
C LYS A 64 5.19 8.47 -2.69
N LEU A 65 5.48 9.70 -3.11
CA LEU A 65 4.60 10.85 -2.86
C LEU A 65 3.28 10.75 -3.63
N GLU A 66 3.34 10.41 -4.92
CA GLU A 66 2.13 10.22 -5.74
C GLU A 66 1.26 9.09 -5.17
N PHE A 67 1.88 7.97 -4.76
CA PHE A 67 1.18 6.89 -4.09
C PHE A 67 0.53 7.33 -2.78
N ALA A 68 1.29 7.95 -1.89
CA ALA A 68 0.80 8.41 -0.59
C ALA A 68 -0.37 9.40 -0.73
N ARG A 69 -0.31 10.29 -1.73
CA ARG A 69 -1.36 11.27 -2.02
C ARG A 69 -2.69 10.60 -2.38
N LEU A 70 -2.66 9.47 -3.10
CA LEU A 70 -3.86 8.72 -3.48
C LEU A 70 -4.32 7.79 -2.33
N ALA A 71 -3.41 7.01 -1.77
CA ALA A 71 -3.72 5.95 -0.80
C ALA A 71 -4.10 6.49 0.59
N TYR A 72 -3.45 7.56 1.06
CA TYR A 72 -3.69 8.15 2.38
C TYR A 72 -4.37 9.52 2.28
N GLY A 73 -3.92 10.33 1.31
CA GLY A 73 -4.30 11.73 1.18
C GLY A 73 -5.79 11.97 0.95
N ALA A 74 -6.23 13.20 1.18
CA ALA A 74 -7.62 13.58 1.03
C ALA A 74 -8.08 13.71 -0.44
N SER A 75 -7.22 13.39 -1.44
CA SER A 75 -7.40 13.50 -2.90
C SER A 75 -8.46 14.54 -3.35
N SER A 76 -7.95 15.68 -3.82
CA SER A 76 -8.63 16.94 -4.13
C SER A 76 -9.68 16.93 -5.26
N THR A 77 -10.27 15.80 -5.57
CA THR A 77 -11.49 15.74 -6.39
C THR A 77 -12.67 15.85 -5.43
N SER A 78 -13.51 16.85 -5.62
CA SER A 78 -14.78 17.04 -4.91
C SER A 78 -15.75 15.85 -5.06
N GLY A 79 -15.37 14.81 -5.81
CA GLY A 79 -16.13 13.61 -6.07
C GLY A 79 -15.90 12.53 -5.02
N THR A 80 -16.92 11.68 -4.85
CA THR A 80 -16.91 10.53 -3.95
C THR A 80 -16.11 9.35 -4.50
N ASP A 81 -15.71 9.39 -5.77
CA ASP A 81 -15.18 8.25 -6.51
C ASP A 81 -13.80 8.53 -7.12
N ILE A 82 -13.02 7.47 -7.34
CA ILE A 82 -11.69 7.46 -7.94
C ILE A 82 -11.70 6.55 -9.18
N ASP A 83 -11.18 7.06 -10.29
CA ASP A 83 -11.00 6.31 -11.53
C ASP A 83 -9.87 5.30 -11.40
N THR A 84 -10.14 4.02 -11.71
CA THR A 84 -9.14 2.94 -11.63
C THR A 84 -7.95 3.15 -12.57
N ARG A 85 -8.08 3.99 -13.62
CA ARG A 85 -6.95 4.41 -14.46
C ARG A 85 -5.90 5.20 -13.69
N GLU A 86 -6.35 6.04 -12.75
CA GLU A 86 -5.43 6.79 -11.89
C GLU A 86 -4.75 5.88 -10.87
N CYS A 87 -5.50 4.90 -10.33
CA CYS A 87 -4.93 3.85 -9.49
C CYS A 87 -3.84 3.07 -10.23
N GLU A 88 -4.10 2.66 -11.48
CA GLU A 88 -3.13 1.94 -12.32
C GLU A 88 -1.89 2.79 -12.59
N ARG A 89 -2.07 4.05 -13.01
CA ARG A 89 -0.96 4.97 -13.29
C ARG A 89 -0.04 5.11 -12.09
N VAL A 90 -0.60 5.32 -10.90
CA VAL A 90 0.15 5.47 -9.65
C VAL A 90 0.80 4.15 -9.22
N ALA A 91 0.09 3.03 -9.36
CA ALA A 91 0.63 1.70 -9.08
C ALA A 91 1.83 1.38 -9.97
N ARG A 92 1.75 1.64 -11.28
CA ARG A 92 2.85 1.42 -12.22
C ARG A 92 4.07 2.25 -11.87
N ILE A 93 3.90 3.54 -11.55
CA ILE A 93 5.00 4.41 -11.12
C ILE A 93 5.66 3.90 -9.82
N LEU A 94 4.88 3.39 -8.86
CA LEU A 94 5.44 2.76 -7.67
C LEU A 94 6.25 1.51 -8.04
N PHE A 95 5.72 0.64 -8.90
CA PHE A 95 6.39 -0.60 -9.27
C PHE A 95 7.65 -0.39 -10.12
N GLU A 96 7.84 0.77 -10.74
CA GLU A 96 9.11 1.15 -11.36
C GLU A 96 10.28 1.30 -10.37
N ILE A 97 10.01 1.42 -9.07
CA ILE A 97 11.03 1.48 -8.00
C ILE A 97 11.01 0.24 -7.10
N GLU A 98 10.05 -0.66 -7.29
CA GLU A 98 9.98 -1.94 -6.59
C GLU A 98 10.79 -3.00 -7.32
N LYS A 99 11.10 -4.10 -6.62
CA LYS A 99 11.78 -5.25 -7.23
C LYS A 99 10.84 -6.23 -7.92
N ALA A 100 9.56 -6.17 -7.61
CA ALA A 100 8.55 -7.06 -8.17
C ALA A 100 7.95 -6.44 -9.42
N ASP A 101 7.50 -7.27 -10.34
CA ASP A 101 6.68 -6.86 -11.49
C ASP A 101 5.20 -6.78 -11.09
N LEU A 102 4.46 -5.87 -11.73
CA LEU A 102 3.02 -5.69 -11.54
C LEU A 102 2.23 -6.21 -12.74
N GLU A 103 1.39 -7.21 -12.50
CA GLU A 103 0.28 -7.56 -13.37
C GLU A 103 -1.00 -6.89 -12.88
N TRP A 104 -1.70 -6.20 -13.78
CA TRP A 104 -2.84 -5.35 -13.44
C TRP A 104 -4.09 -5.79 -14.20
N ASN A 105 -4.99 -6.48 -13.49
CA ASN A 105 -6.22 -7.08 -14.00
C ASN A 105 -7.45 -6.37 -13.40
N VAL A 106 -7.48 -5.04 -13.52
CA VAL A 106 -8.54 -4.19 -12.95
C VAL A 106 -9.34 -3.54 -14.09
N PRO A 107 -10.68 -3.63 -14.09
CA PRO A 107 -11.52 -2.99 -15.11
C PRO A 107 -11.49 -1.46 -14.98
N LEU A 108 -11.79 -0.77 -16.07
CA LEU A 108 -11.90 0.70 -16.12
C LEU A 108 -13.24 1.16 -15.54
N ILE A 109 -13.26 1.47 -14.25
CA ILE A 109 -14.46 1.84 -13.49
C ILE A 109 -14.17 3.01 -12.53
N LEU A 110 -15.24 3.62 -12.02
CA LEU A 110 -15.17 4.55 -10.89
C LEU A 110 -15.41 3.74 -9.61
N LEU A 111 -14.43 3.72 -8.71
CA LEU A 111 -14.55 3.10 -7.40
C LEU A 111 -14.86 4.15 -6.33
N PRO A 112 -15.75 3.86 -5.36
CA PRO A 112 -15.89 4.69 -4.18
C PRO A 112 -14.54 4.93 -3.52
N LYS A 113 -14.28 6.17 -3.09
CA LYS A 113 -12.97 6.65 -2.62
C LYS A 113 -12.34 5.75 -1.56
N HIS A 114 -13.11 5.30 -0.58
CA HIS A 114 -12.59 4.42 0.48
C HIS A 114 -12.26 3.02 -0.03
N LYS A 115 -13.04 2.48 -0.97
CA LYS A 115 -12.75 1.20 -1.65
C LYS A 115 -11.48 1.29 -2.51
N ALA A 116 -11.30 2.37 -3.25
CA ALA A 116 -10.07 2.61 -4.01
C ALA A 116 -8.84 2.74 -3.10
N LYS A 117 -8.96 3.47 -1.97
CA LYS A 117 -7.89 3.55 -0.96
C LYS A 117 -7.57 2.20 -0.34
N LEU A 118 -8.59 1.39 -0.03
CA LEU A 118 -8.42 0.03 0.47
C LEU A 118 -7.60 -0.80 -0.53
N PHE A 119 -8.06 -0.85 -1.78
CA PHE A 119 -7.39 -1.58 -2.85
C PHE A 119 -5.92 -1.19 -2.98
N MET A 120 -5.63 0.11 -3.00
CA MET A 120 -4.25 0.59 -3.11
C MET A 120 -3.41 0.26 -1.87
N ASN A 121 -3.98 0.33 -0.66
CA ASN A 121 -3.27 -0.08 0.54
C ASN A 121 -3.01 -1.59 0.60
N MET A 122 -3.89 -2.41 0.02
CA MET A 122 -3.67 -3.85 -0.13
C MET A 122 -2.49 -4.13 -1.06
N LEU A 123 -2.34 -3.36 -2.15
CA LEU A 123 -1.21 -3.48 -3.07
C LEU A 123 0.15 -3.31 -2.38
N LEU A 124 0.28 -2.38 -1.43
CA LEU A 124 1.53 -2.21 -0.67
C LEU A 124 1.90 -3.45 0.16
N ILE A 125 0.89 -4.08 0.76
CA ILE A 125 1.09 -5.28 1.58
C ILE A 125 1.45 -6.45 0.67
N ALA A 126 0.80 -6.58 -0.48
CA ALA A 126 1.13 -7.57 -1.49
C ALA A 126 2.56 -7.41 -2.02
N ALA A 127 3.00 -6.19 -2.35
CA ALA A 127 4.39 -5.93 -2.73
C ALA A 127 5.39 -6.33 -1.61
N GLY A 128 5.04 -6.05 -0.35
CA GLY A 128 5.84 -6.44 0.82
C GLY A 128 5.98 -7.95 1.03
N SER A 129 5.15 -8.78 0.40
CA SER A 129 5.24 -10.24 0.47
C SER A 129 6.38 -10.83 -0.37
N VAL A 130 6.93 -10.04 -1.30
CA VAL A 130 8.00 -10.42 -2.25
C VAL A 130 9.16 -9.41 -2.24
N PRO A 131 9.78 -9.13 -1.09
CA PRO A 131 10.72 -7.99 -0.92
C PRO A 131 12.02 -8.11 -1.73
N ARG A 132 12.31 -9.28 -2.33
CA ARG A 132 13.48 -9.50 -3.20
C ARG A 132 13.13 -9.62 -4.69
N GLY A 133 11.89 -9.34 -5.05
CA GLY A 133 11.37 -9.46 -6.41
C GLY A 133 10.55 -10.74 -6.62
N GLY A 134 9.86 -10.77 -7.76
CA GLY A 134 8.80 -11.73 -8.06
C GLY A 134 7.69 -11.04 -8.84
N GLN A 135 6.50 -11.61 -8.82
CA GLN A 135 5.33 -11.05 -9.48
C GLN A 135 4.25 -10.74 -8.45
N VAL A 136 3.61 -9.58 -8.59
CA VAL A 136 2.39 -9.18 -7.87
C VAL A 136 1.29 -9.03 -8.90
N THR A 137 0.15 -9.70 -8.70
CA THR A 137 -1.03 -9.57 -9.54
C THR A 137 -2.14 -8.91 -8.73
N ALA A 138 -2.72 -7.84 -9.26
CA ALA A 138 -3.82 -7.09 -8.66
C ALA A 138 -5.08 -7.22 -9.53
N SER A 139 -6.18 -7.65 -8.94
CA SER A 139 -7.43 -7.93 -9.67
C SER A 139 -8.65 -7.33 -8.95
N ILE A 140 -9.60 -6.86 -9.74
CA ILE A 140 -10.96 -6.52 -9.25
C ILE A 140 -11.97 -7.28 -10.08
N THR A 141 -12.85 -8.02 -9.41
CA THR A 141 -13.92 -8.82 -10.02
C THR A 141 -15.27 -8.50 -9.37
N GLY A 142 -16.36 -9.03 -9.92
CA GLY A 142 -17.72 -8.80 -9.42
C GLY A 142 -18.44 -7.61 -10.07
N PRO A 143 -19.77 -7.52 -9.90
CA PRO A 143 -20.56 -6.41 -10.43
C PRO A 143 -20.33 -5.11 -9.64
N ALA A 144 -20.77 -3.98 -10.20
CA ALA A 144 -20.73 -2.70 -9.52
C ALA A 144 -21.46 -2.75 -8.17
N GLY A 145 -20.82 -2.27 -7.11
CA GLY A 145 -21.31 -2.34 -5.73
C GLY A 145 -20.82 -3.57 -4.95
N GLU A 146 -20.56 -4.69 -5.63
CA GLU A 146 -20.11 -5.95 -5.03
C GLU A 146 -18.69 -6.33 -5.46
N GLU A 147 -17.84 -5.33 -5.68
CA GLU A 147 -16.47 -5.54 -6.13
C GLU A 147 -15.67 -6.37 -5.12
N LYS A 148 -14.99 -7.40 -5.62
CA LYS A 148 -14.04 -8.24 -4.89
C LYS A 148 -12.64 -7.86 -5.30
N PHE A 149 -11.76 -7.68 -4.31
CA PHE A 149 -10.36 -7.35 -4.53
C PHE A 149 -9.52 -8.57 -4.25
N GLU A 150 -8.62 -8.89 -5.16
CA GLU A 150 -7.74 -10.04 -5.05
C GLU A 150 -6.32 -9.63 -5.42
N PHE A 151 -5.40 -9.86 -4.50
CA PHE A 151 -3.98 -9.75 -4.74
C PHE A 151 -3.34 -11.11 -4.57
N THR A 152 -2.48 -11.47 -5.51
CA THR A 152 -1.58 -12.60 -5.34
C THR A 152 -0.15 -12.17 -5.55
N SER A 153 0.78 -12.85 -4.91
CA SER A 153 2.20 -12.56 -5.11
C SER A 153 3.05 -13.81 -4.95
N LYS A 154 4.08 -13.93 -5.78
CA LYS A 154 4.99 -15.07 -5.75
C LYS A 154 6.42 -14.59 -5.96
N SER A 155 7.30 -14.98 -5.04
CA SER A 155 8.73 -14.67 -5.15
C SER A 155 9.32 -15.36 -6.36
N ASP A 156 10.30 -14.71 -6.99
CA ASP A 156 11.11 -15.30 -8.05
C ASP A 156 11.85 -16.56 -7.51
N PRO A 157 11.70 -17.74 -8.15
CA PRO A 157 12.32 -18.99 -7.72
C PRO A 157 13.85 -18.91 -7.56
N GLU A 158 14.52 -18.02 -8.31
CA GLU A 158 15.97 -17.85 -8.25
C GLU A 158 16.43 -17.03 -7.03
N LYS A 159 15.51 -16.33 -6.34
CA LYS A 159 15.84 -15.53 -5.16
C LYS A 159 15.87 -16.40 -3.90
N ARG A 160 16.82 -16.10 -3.01
CA ARG A 160 17.00 -16.80 -1.72
C ARG A 160 15.86 -16.61 -0.71
N GLN A 161 14.95 -15.67 -0.94
CA GLN A 161 13.86 -15.38 0.01
C GLN A 161 12.55 -15.86 -0.59
N LYS A 162 11.86 -16.72 0.15
CA LYS A 162 10.53 -17.20 -0.20
C LYS A 162 9.48 -16.11 0.00
N THR A 163 8.35 -16.29 -0.69
CA THR A 163 7.11 -15.55 -0.44
C THR A 163 6.77 -15.59 1.05
N LEU A 164 6.40 -14.46 1.64
CA LEU A 164 6.12 -14.34 3.06
C LEU A 164 4.88 -13.49 3.32
N ILE A 165 4.29 -13.65 4.51
CA ILE A 165 3.29 -12.71 5.02
C ILE A 165 4.08 -11.59 5.71
N PRO A 166 3.88 -10.31 5.35
CA PRO A 166 4.54 -9.20 6.04
C PRO A 166 4.30 -9.26 7.55
N SER A 167 5.34 -9.08 8.35
CA SER A 167 5.29 -9.26 9.81
C SER A 167 4.19 -8.41 10.45
N GLY A 168 3.41 -9.01 11.35
CA GLY A 168 2.32 -8.36 12.08
C GLY A 168 1.09 -7.97 11.24
N SER A 169 1.12 -8.14 9.92
CA SER A 169 0.07 -7.63 9.03
C SER A 169 -1.31 -8.22 9.36
N ALA A 170 -1.42 -9.52 9.64
CA ALA A 170 -2.71 -10.15 9.98
C ALA A 170 -3.36 -9.54 11.23
N GLY A 171 -2.62 -9.40 12.34
CA GLY A 171 -3.12 -8.77 13.56
C GLY A 171 -3.41 -7.28 13.39
N LEU A 172 -2.57 -6.56 12.65
CA LEU A 172 -2.79 -5.14 12.38
C LEU A 172 -4.05 -4.91 11.51
N LEU A 173 -4.26 -5.74 10.50
CA LEU A 173 -5.44 -5.72 9.63
C LEU A 173 -6.74 -5.99 10.41
N SER A 174 -6.73 -6.96 11.32
CA SER A 174 -7.88 -7.25 12.20
C SER A 174 -8.09 -6.17 13.26
N GLY A 175 -7.10 -5.30 13.49
CA GLY A 175 -7.10 -4.30 14.55
C GLY A 175 -6.72 -4.84 15.93
N ILE A 176 -6.20 -6.07 15.98
CA ILE A 176 -5.76 -6.77 17.19
C ILE A 176 -4.28 -7.19 16.97
N PRO A 177 -3.33 -6.25 17.00
CA PRO A 177 -1.92 -6.57 16.80
C PRO A 177 -1.37 -7.42 17.94
N ASP A 178 -0.47 -8.35 17.62
CA ASP A 178 0.14 -9.27 18.60
C ASP A 178 0.88 -8.52 19.73
N GLU A 179 1.51 -7.40 19.40
CA GLU A 179 2.25 -6.56 20.35
C GLU A 179 1.34 -5.64 21.19
N GLY A 180 0.04 -5.57 20.87
CA GLY A 180 -0.94 -4.75 21.61
C GLY A 180 -0.85 -3.25 21.36
N PHE A 181 -0.04 -2.78 20.40
CA PHE A 181 0.02 -1.38 19.98
C PHE A 181 0.24 -1.25 18.48
N VAL A 182 0.06 -0.03 17.95
CA VAL A 182 0.31 0.33 16.55
C VAL A 182 1.42 1.38 16.51
N ASP A 183 2.53 1.07 15.85
CA ASP A 183 3.64 2.00 15.63
C ASP A 183 3.62 2.59 14.21
N ALA A 184 4.62 3.41 13.88
CA ALA A 184 4.72 4.05 12.56
C ALA A 184 4.92 3.06 11.40
N ARG A 185 5.39 1.83 11.66
CA ARG A 185 5.52 0.79 10.64
C ARG A 185 4.19 0.05 10.46
N GLY A 186 3.55 -0.29 11.57
CA GLY A 186 2.29 -1.02 11.63
C GLY A 186 1.06 -0.17 11.29
N ILE A 187 1.18 1.17 11.26
CA ILE A 187 0.05 2.04 10.93
C ILE A 187 -0.53 1.78 9.54
N GLN A 188 0.29 1.40 8.56
CA GLN A 188 -0.19 1.16 7.20
C GLN A 188 -1.12 -0.06 7.12
N PRO A 189 -0.73 -1.27 7.55
CA PRO A 189 -1.66 -2.40 7.57
C PRO A 189 -2.83 -2.17 8.54
N PHE A 190 -2.63 -1.46 9.65
CA PHE A 190 -3.75 -1.07 10.53
C PHE A 190 -4.76 -0.17 9.81
N TYR A 191 -4.30 0.84 9.08
CA TYR A 191 -5.14 1.73 8.28
C TYR A 191 -5.88 0.97 7.17
N THR A 192 -5.24 -0.01 6.53
CA THR A 192 -5.90 -0.94 5.59
C THR A 192 -7.07 -1.66 6.25
N GLY A 193 -6.88 -2.15 7.48
CA GLY A 193 -7.93 -2.79 8.28
C GLY A 193 -9.10 -1.84 8.62
N VAL A 194 -8.78 -0.60 8.98
CA VAL A 194 -9.79 0.45 9.21
C VAL A 194 -10.60 0.71 7.93
N LEU A 195 -9.94 0.84 6.78
CA LEU A 195 -10.62 1.04 5.50
C LEU A 195 -11.54 -0.14 5.15
N ALA A 196 -11.07 -1.38 5.34
CA ALA A 196 -11.88 -2.58 5.11
C ALA A 196 -13.17 -2.57 5.94
N ARG A 197 -13.08 -2.25 7.23
CA ARG A 197 -14.25 -2.11 8.12
C ARG A 197 -15.16 -0.96 7.68
N MET A 198 -14.61 0.19 7.32
CA MET A 198 -15.38 1.36 6.85
C MET A 198 -16.12 1.10 5.53
N THR A 199 -15.66 0.15 4.72
CA THR A 199 -16.27 -0.21 3.44
C THR A 199 -17.06 -1.51 3.49
N ASP A 200 -17.33 -2.04 4.69
CA ASP A 200 -18.02 -3.32 4.92
C ASP A 200 -17.42 -4.48 4.12
N MET A 201 -16.10 -4.52 4.05
CA MET A 201 -15.35 -5.59 3.39
C MET A 201 -14.72 -6.50 4.43
N GLU A 202 -14.86 -7.81 4.22
CA GLU A 202 -14.12 -8.85 4.91
C GLU A 202 -12.80 -9.08 4.19
N ILE A 203 -11.71 -9.21 4.95
CA ILE A 203 -10.36 -9.36 4.42
C ILE A 203 -9.73 -10.67 4.87
N ALA A 204 -9.02 -11.33 3.98
CA ALA A 204 -8.27 -12.55 4.29
C ALA A 204 -6.87 -12.49 3.66
N ILE A 205 -5.85 -12.82 4.44
CA ILE A 205 -4.45 -12.79 4.04
C ILE A 205 -3.78 -14.10 4.43
N GLY A 206 -2.91 -14.63 3.57
CA GLY A 206 -2.25 -15.88 3.84
C GLY A 206 -1.26 -16.30 2.78
N ILE A 207 -0.75 -17.51 2.93
CA ILE A 207 0.04 -18.21 1.91
C ILE A 207 -0.63 -19.53 1.64
N GLU A 208 -0.85 -19.82 0.36
CA GLU A 208 -1.35 -21.11 -0.12
C GLU A 208 -0.49 -21.51 -1.33
N ASN A 209 -0.01 -22.76 -1.38
CA ASN A 209 0.82 -23.27 -2.47
C ASN A 209 2.04 -22.37 -2.82
N ASP A 210 2.76 -21.89 -1.81
CA ASP A 210 3.90 -20.95 -1.91
C ASP A 210 3.57 -19.58 -2.57
N GLN A 211 2.28 -19.26 -2.70
CA GLN A 211 1.78 -17.99 -3.21
C GLN A 211 1.10 -17.23 -2.08
N PHE A 212 1.46 -15.96 -1.94
CA PHE A 212 0.75 -15.04 -1.05
C PHE A 212 -0.60 -14.70 -1.68
N PHE A 213 -1.65 -14.69 -0.87
CA PHE A 213 -2.95 -14.15 -1.26
C PHE A 213 -3.38 -13.07 -0.27
N PHE A 214 -4.09 -12.08 -0.79
CA PHE A 214 -4.78 -11.08 0.01
C PHE A 214 -6.07 -10.67 -0.68
N THR A 215 -7.20 -10.99 -0.06
CA THR A 215 -8.53 -10.73 -0.60
C THR A 215 -9.27 -9.72 0.26
N ALA A 216 -10.16 -8.96 -0.39
CA ALA A 216 -11.22 -8.22 0.26
C ALA A 216 -12.53 -8.52 -0.48
N THR A 217 -13.55 -8.98 0.24
CA THR A 217 -14.87 -9.27 -0.33
C THR A 217 -15.97 -8.52 0.43
N PRO A 218 -17.03 -8.04 -0.24
CA PRO A 218 -18.17 -7.44 0.45
C PRO A 218 -18.73 -8.41 1.49
N LYS A 219 -19.00 -7.93 2.71
CA LYS A 219 -19.72 -8.71 3.71
C LYS A 219 -21.12 -9.04 3.19
N PRO A 220 -21.67 -10.23 3.49
CA PRO A 220 -23.07 -10.50 3.23
C PRO A 220 -23.92 -9.40 3.88
N ALA A 221 -24.91 -8.86 3.16
CA ALA A 221 -25.87 -7.97 3.76
C ALA A 221 -26.52 -8.70 4.96
N GLU A 222 -26.37 -8.15 6.16
CA GLU A 222 -27.18 -8.62 7.29
C GLU A 222 -28.63 -8.46 6.86
N LYS A 223 -29.37 -9.58 6.80
CA LYS A 223 -30.82 -9.52 6.60
C LYS A 223 -31.36 -8.76 7.80
N THR A 224 -31.72 -7.49 7.59
CA THR A 224 -32.57 -6.78 8.53
C THR A 224 -33.85 -7.59 8.63
N GLU A 225 -34.05 -8.30 9.74
CA GLU A 225 -35.37 -8.76 10.13
C GLU A 225 -36.21 -7.49 10.32
N GLU A 226 -36.91 -7.06 9.26
CA GLU A 226 -38.08 -6.21 9.41
C GLU A 226 -39.04 -6.98 10.31
N ALA A 227 -39.07 -6.56 11.58
CA ALA A 227 -40.05 -6.97 12.55
C ALA A 227 -41.43 -6.70 11.93
N ALA A 228 -42.09 -7.79 11.52
CA ALA A 228 -43.52 -7.81 11.35
C ALA A 228 -44.15 -7.78 12.74
N GLU A 229 -44.57 -6.59 13.19
CA GLU A 229 -45.68 -6.41 14.13
C GLU A 229 -46.39 -5.09 13.86
#